data_AF-F9GNT6-F1
#
_entry.id   AF-F9GNT6-F1
#
_cell.length_a   1.000
_cell.length_b   1.000
_cell.length_c   1.000
_cell.angle_alpha   90.00
_cell.angle_beta   90.00
_cell.angle_gamma   90.00
#
_symmetry.space_group_name_H-M   'P 1'
#
loop_
_entity.id
_entity.type
_entity.pdbx_description
1 polymer ?
#
loop_
_entity_poly.entity_id
_entity_poly.type
_entity_poly.pdbx_seq_one_letter_code
_entity_poly.pdbx_strand_id
1 'polypeptide(L)'
;MINGNITLPFEYLDFSRHTIAAVLDPYVTRIGHPYQDKDYFNAGVLYFNMDKYQLGISSFSKELITLHTQLKESLIYGDQDILNYYFKEQWIPLDKRYNFQLDHMISINTLDISPVIFHFTGPHKPLDNIFSENACVNAVISLFRLYASISWQDICSLPLGTIRANWINQER
;
A
#
# COMPACT_ATOMS: atom_id res chain seq x y z
N MET A 1 5.18 -2.80 5.97
CA MET A 1 5.34 -2.96 7.43
C MET A 1 4.05 -2.52 8.10
N ILE A 2 3.56 -3.28 9.09
CA ILE A 2 2.28 -3.03 9.76
C ILE A 2 2.52 -2.23 11.05
N ASN A 3 1.73 -1.19 11.27
CA ASN A 3 1.84 -0.23 12.37
C ASN A 3 0.49 -0.02 13.12
N GLY A 4 -0.55 -0.74 12.73
CA GLY A 4 -1.88 -0.64 13.34
C GLY A 4 -2.82 -1.78 12.95
N ASN A 5 -4.10 -1.64 13.29
CA ASN A 5 -5.12 -2.63 12.97
C ASN A 5 -5.48 -2.61 11.47
N ILE A 6 -5.22 -3.72 10.79
CA ILE A 6 -5.55 -3.93 9.37
C ILE A 6 -6.91 -4.59 9.14
N THR A 7 -7.67 -4.94 10.20
CA THR A 7 -8.98 -5.59 10.03
C THR A 7 -10.09 -4.60 9.75
N LEU A 8 -9.97 -3.37 10.24
CA LEU A 8 -11.04 -2.37 10.21
C LEU A 8 -11.66 -2.18 8.81
N PRO A 9 -10.90 -2.12 7.70
CA PRO A 9 -11.52 -1.99 6.38
C PRO A 9 -12.47 -3.14 6.03
N PHE A 10 -12.25 -4.35 6.51
CA PHE A 10 -13.20 -5.47 6.31
C PHE A 10 -14.50 -5.30 7.11
N GLU A 11 -14.49 -4.51 8.19
CA GLU A 11 -15.64 -4.30 9.07
C GLU A 11 -16.57 -3.20 8.55
N TYR A 12 -16.03 -2.12 7.96
CA TYR A 12 -16.83 -0.96 7.55
C TYR A 12 -17.06 -0.83 6.04
N LEU A 13 -16.29 -1.53 5.19
CA LEU A 13 -16.46 -1.42 3.74
C LEU A 13 -17.56 -2.33 3.22
N ASP A 14 -18.36 -1.80 2.31
CA ASP A 14 -19.32 -2.57 1.54
C ASP A 14 -18.71 -3.06 0.22
N PHE A 15 -18.31 -4.33 0.19
CA PHE A 15 -17.83 -5.01 -1.02
C PHE A 15 -18.97 -5.56 -1.91
N SER A 16 -20.25 -5.27 -1.63
CA SER A 16 -21.40 -5.79 -2.40
C SER A 16 -21.29 -5.49 -3.90
N ARG A 17 -20.71 -4.33 -4.27
CA ARG A 17 -20.54 -3.90 -5.68
C ARG A 17 -19.10 -3.91 -6.18
N HIS A 18 -18.11 -4.05 -5.32
CA HIS A 18 -16.69 -3.97 -5.70
C HIS A 18 -15.94 -5.25 -5.32
N THR A 19 -14.89 -5.56 -6.06
CA THR A 19 -14.07 -6.76 -5.80
C THR A 19 -12.87 -6.42 -4.92
N ILE A 20 -12.34 -5.21 -5.05
CA ILE A 20 -11.17 -4.76 -4.31
C ILE A 20 -11.37 -3.38 -3.68
N ALA A 21 -10.61 -3.12 -2.63
CA ALA A 21 -10.36 -1.79 -2.12
C ALA A 21 -8.84 -1.57 -2.02
N ALA A 22 -8.39 -0.38 -2.38
CA ALA A 22 -6.97 -0.04 -2.49
C ALA A 22 -6.75 1.45 -2.20
N VAL A 23 -5.50 1.88 -2.09
CA VAL A 23 -5.16 3.30 -1.89
C VAL A 23 -4.60 3.84 -3.20
N LEU A 24 -4.92 5.09 -3.52
CA LEU A 24 -4.34 5.82 -4.65
C LEU A 24 -2.80 5.75 -4.63
N ASP A 25 -2.19 5.64 -5.79
CA ASP A 25 -0.74 5.78 -5.94
C ASP A 25 -0.42 7.29 -6.14
N PRO A 26 0.11 8.00 -5.13
CA PRO A 26 0.38 9.43 -5.23
C PRO A 26 1.46 9.76 -6.26
N TYR A 27 2.42 8.85 -6.48
CA TYR A 27 3.49 9.06 -7.44
C TYR A 27 2.93 9.01 -8.86
N VAL A 28 2.22 7.93 -9.20
CA VAL A 28 1.60 7.75 -10.53
C VAL A 28 0.55 8.82 -10.80
N THR A 29 -0.27 9.17 -9.78
CA THR A 29 -1.27 10.25 -9.89
C THR A 29 -0.63 11.59 -10.24
N ARG A 30 0.56 11.89 -9.69
CA ARG A 30 1.27 13.15 -9.93
C ARG A 30 1.90 13.23 -11.32
N ILE A 31 2.44 12.13 -11.84
CA ILE A 31 3.14 12.11 -13.14
C ILE A 31 2.23 11.74 -14.31
N GLY A 32 1.04 11.20 -14.04
CA GLY A 32 0.11 10.68 -15.03
C GLY A 32 0.47 9.27 -15.50
N HIS A 33 -0.47 8.61 -16.17
CA HIS A 33 -0.28 7.27 -16.75
C HIS A 33 -1.07 7.13 -18.06
N PRO A 34 -0.63 6.26 -18.98
CA PRO A 34 -1.20 6.20 -20.33
C PRO A 34 -2.60 5.56 -20.41
N TYR A 35 -3.08 4.92 -19.35
CA TYR A 35 -4.25 4.03 -19.44
C TYR A 35 -5.58 4.62 -18.94
N GLN A 36 -5.55 5.77 -18.26
CA GLN A 36 -6.76 6.30 -17.64
C GLN A 36 -6.60 7.78 -17.21
N ASP A 37 -7.60 8.60 -17.51
CA ASP A 37 -7.72 10.00 -17.05
C ASP A 37 -8.34 10.11 -15.64
N LYS A 38 -8.22 9.06 -14.83
CA LYS A 38 -8.91 8.92 -13.52
C LYS A 38 -7.97 8.32 -12.48
N ASP A 39 -8.46 8.22 -11.26
CA ASP A 39 -7.81 7.61 -10.10
C ASP A 39 -7.09 6.28 -10.39
N TYR A 40 -5.82 6.19 -9.98
CA TYR A 40 -4.96 5.02 -10.16
C TYR A 40 -4.48 4.54 -8.78
N PHE A 41 -4.70 3.27 -8.45
CA PHE A 41 -4.34 2.70 -7.16
C PHE A 41 -2.99 2.01 -7.18
N ASN A 42 -2.35 1.99 -6.00
CA ASN A 42 -1.16 1.20 -5.76
C ASN A 42 -1.55 -0.26 -5.45
N ALA A 43 -0.94 -1.22 -6.15
CA ALA A 43 -1.26 -2.65 -6.03
C ALA A 43 -0.57 -3.35 -4.84
N GLY A 44 0.26 -2.66 -4.07
CA GLY A 44 1.00 -3.25 -2.94
C GLY A 44 0.13 -3.61 -1.73
N VAL A 45 -1.07 -3.03 -1.62
CA VAL A 45 -2.06 -3.41 -0.59
C VAL A 45 -3.44 -3.43 -1.22
N LEU A 46 -4.04 -4.62 -1.28
CA LEU A 46 -5.38 -4.85 -1.79
C LEU A 46 -6.22 -5.54 -0.72
N TYR A 47 -7.34 -4.93 -0.37
CA TYR A 47 -8.40 -5.60 0.39
C TYR A 47 -9.33 -6.28 -0.61
N PHE A 48 -9.38 -7.60 -0.58
CA PHE A 48 -10.01 -8.39 -1.63
C PHE A 48 -11.25 -9.10 -1.10
N ASN A 49 -12.38 -8.99 -1.80
CA ASN A 49 -13.56 -9.81 -1.54
C ASN A 49 -13.34 -11.22 -2.10
N MET A 50 -12.97 -12.16 -1.24
CA MET A 50 -12.64 -13.53 -1.61
C MET A 50 -13.85 -14.33 -2.11
N ASP A 51 -15.07 -14.03 -1.66
CA ASP A 51 -16.27 -14.74 -2.12
C ASP A 51 -16.53 -14.47 -3.61
N LYS A 52 -16.40 -13.20 -4.03
CA LYS A 52 -16.47 -12.81 -5.44
C LYS A 52 -15.32 -13.39 -6.27
N TYR A 53 -14.12 -13.40 -5.70
CA TYR A 53 -12.95 -14.01 -6.34
C TYR A 53 -13.18 -15.49 -6.65
N GLN A 54 -13.63 -16.26 -5.65
CA GLN A 54 -13.80 -17.71 -5.77
C GLN A 54 -14.86 -18.09 -6.81
N LEU A 55 -15.94 -17.32 -6.92
CA LEU A 55 -16.97 -17.53 -7.95
C LEU A 55 -16.44 -17.34 -9.39
N GLY A 56 -15.36 -16.59 -9.57
CA GLY A 56 -14.80 -16.23 -10.88
C GLY A 56 -13.35 -16.65 -11.13
N ILE A 57 -12.71 -17.41 -10.23
CA ILE A 57 -11.25 -17.57 -10.16
C ILE A 57 -10.58 -18.01 -11.48
N SER A 58 -11.21 -18.94 -12.20
CA SER A 58 -10.68 -19.44 -13.47
C SER A 58 -10.86 -18.45 -14.62
N SER A 59 -11.88 -17.59 -14.57
CA SER A 59 -12.11 -16.51 -15.53
C SER A 59 -11.17 -15.34 -15.26
N PHE A 60 -11.09 -14.92 -13.99
CA PHE A 60 -10.28 -13.81 -13.52
C PHE A 60 -8.80 -13.95 -13.92
N SER A 61 -8.16 -15.09 -13.59
CA SER A 61 -6.75 -15.30 -13.94
C SER A 61 -6.51 -15.33 -15.44
N LYS A 62 -7.42 -15.92 -16.22
CA LYS A 62 -7.32 -15.95 -17.69
C LYS A 62 -7.45 -14.56 -18.27
N GLU A 63 -8.42 -13.78 -17.81
CA GLU A 63 -8.66 -12.41 -18.26
C GLU A 63 -7.44 -11.52 -17.98
N LEU A 64 -6.82 -11.61 -16.80
CA LEU A 64 -5.60 -10.88 -16.50
C LEU A 64 -4.43 -11.28 -17.40
N ILE A 65 -4.25 -12.57 -17.70
CA ILE A 65 -3.21 -13.05 -18.63
C ILE A 65 -3.49 -12.57 -20.07
N THR A 66 -4.75 -12.58 -20.49
CA THR A 66 -5.16 -12.04 -21.79
C THR A 66 -4.86 -10.55 -21.87
N LEU A 67 -5.21 -9.77 -20.85
CA LEU A 67 -4.89 -8.33 -20.77
C LEU A 67 -3.38 -8.09 -20.79
N HIS A 68 -2.60 -8.86 -20.03
CA HIS A 68 -1.14 -8.79 -20.08
C HIS A 68 -0.64 -8.98 -21.51
N THR A 69 -1.11 -10.02 -22.21
CA THR A 69 -0.68 -10.33 -23.57
C THR A 69 -1.01 -9.20 -24.56
N GLN A 70 -2.14 -8.53 -24.37
CA GLN A 70 -2.59 -7.41 -25.19
C GLN A 70 -1.83 -6.10 -24.90
N LEU A 71 -1.46 -5.87 -23.64
CA LEU A 71 -0.93 -4.58 -23.19
C LEU A 71 0.57 -4.58 -22.92
N LYS A 72 1.25 -5.74 -22.89
CA LYS A 72 2.64 -5.93 -22.41
C LYS A 72 3.66 -4.92 -22.92
N GLU A 73 3.55 -4.48 -24.18
CA GLU A 73 4.50 -3.53 -24.79
C GLU A 73 4.32 -2.09 -24.27
N SER A 74 3.19 -1.82 -23.63
CA SER A 74 2.86 -0.51 -23.08
C SER A 74 3.01 -0.45 -21.55
N LEU A 75 3.06 -1.61 -20.86
CA LEU A 75 2.99 -1.67 -19.40
C LEU A 75 4.24 -1.00 -18.80
N ILE A 76 4.03 -0.02 -17.92
CA ILE A 76 5.09 0.72 -17.23
C ILE A 76 5.28 0.15 -15.82
N TYR A 77 4.18 -0.16 -15.13
CA TYR A 77 4.14 -0.64 -13.74
C TYR A 77 3.70 -2.10 -13.63
N GLY A 78 3.81 -2.86 -14.73
CA GLY A 78 3.62 -4.31 -14.74
C GLY A 78 2.20 -4.74 -14.37
N ASP A 79 2.08 -5.60 -13.36
CA ASP A 79 0.80 -6.12 -12.87
C ASP A 79 -0.09 -5.02 -12.28
N GLN A 80 0.48 -3.96 -11.71
CA GLN A 80 -0.28 -2.82 -11.21
C GLN A 80 -1.08 -2.13 -12.33
N ASP A 81 -0.52 -2.00 -13.52
CA ASP A 81 -1.22 -1.44 -14.69
C ASP A 81 -2.37 -2.35 -15.14
N ILE A 82 -2.11 -3.67 -15.16
CA ILE A 82 -3.14 -4.65 -15.54
C ILE A 82 -4.31 -4.60 -14.55
N LEU A 83 -4.02 -4.54 -13.25
CA LEU A 83 -5.04 -4.46 -12.20
C LEU A 83 -5.83 -3.16 -12.28
N ASN A 84 -5.18 -2.01 -12.51
CA ASN A 84 -5.87 -0.74 -12.70
C ASN A 84 -6.73 -0.75 -13.97
N TYR A 85 -6.27 -1.39 -15.05
CA TYR A 85 -7.08 -1.55 -16.26
C TYR A 85 -8.31 -2.43 -16.00
N TYR A 86 -8.11 -3.58 -15.35
CA TYR A 86 -9.16 -4.55 -15.07
C TYR A 86 -10.22 -4.00 -14.11
N PHE A 87 -9.80 -3.29 -13.07
CA PHE A 87 -10.68 -2.76 -12.03
C PHE A 87 -11.02 -1.28 -12.19
N LYS A 88 -10.74 -0.64 -13.33
CA LYS A 88 -10.82 0.81 -13.58
C LYS A 88 -12.00 1.55 -12.94
N GLU A 89 -13.16 0.89 -12.85
CA GLU A 89 -14.39 1.44 -12.26
C GLU A 89 -15.01 0.55 -11.17
N GLN A 90 -14.27 -0.45 -10.69
CA GLN A 90 -14.76 -1.55 -9.84
C GLN A 90 -13.88 -1.74 -8.59
N TRP A 91 -13.42 -0.65 -7.99
CA TRP A 91 -12.66 -0.65 -6.74
C TRP A 91 -13.10 0.46 -5.78
N ILE A 92 -12.81 0.28 -4.49
CA ILE A 92 -13.13 1.25 -3.45
C ILE A 92 -11.84 1.99 -3.01
N PRO A 93 -11.79 3.33 -3.10
CA PRO A 93 -10.69 4.10 -2.53
C PRO A 93 -10.61 4.01 -1.00
N LEU A 94 -9.42 3.72 -0.49
CA LEU A 94 -9.08 3.66 0.92
C LEU A 94 -8.30 4.91 1.37
N ASP A 95 -8.44 5.23 2.66
CA ASP A 95 -7.57 6.20 3.31
C ASP A 95 -6.10 5.77 3.18
N LYS A 96 -5.23 6.74 2.84
CA LYS A 96 -3.80 6.53 2.65
C LYS A 96 -3.08 5.84 3.79
N ARG A 97 -3.62 5.86 5.02
CA ARG A 97 -3.07 5.14 6.17
C ARG A 97 -2.95 3.64 5.93
N TYR A 98 -3.78 3.04 5.07
CA TYR A 98 -3.74 1.60 4.78
C TYR A 98 -2.75 1.23 3.66
N ASN A 99 -2.06 2.20 3.06
CA ASN A 99 -0.94 1.97 2.14
C ASN A 99 -0.12 3.28 2.07
N PHE A 100 0.59 3.56 3.15
CA PHE A 100 1.34 4.80 3.34
C PHE A 100 2.69 4.69 2.61
N GLN A 101 2.67 5.11 1.36
CA GLN A 101 3.77 5.09 0.39
C GLN A 101 4.78 6.24 0.60
N LEU A 102 5.95 6.17 -0.06
CA LEU A 102 7.04 7.13 0.12
C LEU A 102 6.62 8.60 -0.13
N ASP A 103 5.92 8.88 -1.24
CA ASP A 103 5.44 10.24 -1.54
C ASP A 103 4.47 10.76 -0.44
N HIS A 104 3.72 9.88 0.25
CA HIS A 104 2.91 10.27 1.41
C HIS A 104 3.78 10.63 2.63
N MET A 105 4.89 9.94 2.85
CA MET A 105 5.84 10.22 3.94
C MET A 105 6.57 11.54 3.73
N ILE A 106 7.00 11.82 2.49
CA ILE A 106 7.73 13.04 2.15
C ILE A 106 6.83 14.27 2.24
N SER A 107 5.56 14.14 1.86
CA SER A 107 4.58 15.24 1.84
C SER A 107 3.80 15.43 3.14
N ILE A 108 4.15 14.72 4.22
CA ILE A 108 3.41 14.79 5.48
C ILE A 108 3.62 16.15 6.15
N ASN A 109 2.60 17.01 6.06
CA ASN A 109 2.60 18.34 6.69
C ASN A 109 1.84 18.38 8.01
N THR A 110 1.16 17.29 8.40
CA THR A 110 0.29 17.25 9.58
C THR A 110 0.61 16.09 10.51
N LEU A 111 0.50 16.35 11.81
CA LEU A 111 0.70 15.40 12.90
C LEU A 111 -0.47 14.41 13.08
N ASP A 112 -1.56 14.57 12.31
CA ASP A 112 -2.87 13.96 12.61
C ASP A 112 -3.17 12.68 11.79
N ILE A 113 -2.17 12.12 11.12
CA ILE A 113 -2.32 10.85 10.40
C ILE A 113 -1.63 9.77 11.23
N SER A 114 -2.37 8.68 11.47
CA SER A 114 -1.84 7.45 12.05
C SER A 114 -1.79 6.35 10.98
N PRO A 115 -0.72 6.28 10.18
CA PRO A 115 -0.47 5.20 9.23
C PRO A 115 -0.58 3.83 9.89
N VAL A 116 -1.34 2.95 9.24
CA VAL A 116 -1.54 1.56 9.65
C VAL A 116 -0.59 0.64 8.88
N ILE A 117 -0.27 0.97 7.63
CA ILE A 117 0.64 0.20 6.78
C ILE A 117 1.64 1.14 6.14
N PHE A 118 2.94 0.92 6.38
CA PHE A 118 4.01 1.58 5.65
C PHE A 118 4.44 0.74 4.46
N HIS A 119 4.50 1.35 3.29
CA HIS A 119 4.91 0.70 2.05
C HIS A 119 6.14 1.41 1.46
N PHE A 120 7.25 0.67 1.39
CA PHE A 120 8.52 1.15 0.84
C PHE A 120 8.53 1.04 -0.69
N THR A 121 7.73 1.89 -1.33
CA THR A 121 7.68 2.05 -2.77
C THR A 121 8.97 2.67 -3.32
N GLY A 122 9.21 2.49 -4.62
CA GLY A 122 10.44 2.98 -5.27
C GLY A 122 11.65 2.04 -5.11
N PRO A 123 12.81 2.44 -5.65
CA PRO A 123 13.97 1.57 -5.79
C PRO A 123 14.74 1.36 -4.48
N HIS A 124 14.73 2.35 -3.58
CA HIS A 124 15.49 2.29 -2.32
C HIS A 124 14.72 1.56 -1.22
N LYS A 125 15.39 0.62 -0.55
CA LYS A 125 14.80 -0.21 0.50
C LYS A 125 15.39 0.12 1.87
N PRO A 126 14.67 -0.15 2.98
CA PRO A 126 15.08 0.31 4.32
C PRO A 126 16.40 -0.27 4.85
N LEU A 127 16.84 -1.41 4.30
CA LEU A 127 18.11 -2.04 4.65
C LEU A 127 19.30 -1.48 3.85
N ASP A 128 19.04 -0.70 2.81
CA ASP A 128 20.11 0.01 2.10
C ASP A 128 20.75 1.05 3.02
N ASN A 129 21.95 1.51 2.64
CA ASN A 129 22.62 2.63 3.32
C ASN A 129 21.99 3.98 2.93
N ILE A 130 20.72 4.15 3.31
CA ILE A 130 19.94 5.36 3.08
C ILE A 130 19.84 6.20 4.35
N PHE A 131 19.96 7.51 4.16
CA PHE A 131 19.71 8.54 5.16
C PHE A 131 18.75 9.56 4.56
N SER A 132 17.72 9.94 5.29
CA SER A 132 16.81 11.02 4.90
C SER A 132 16.95 12.16 5.90
N GLU A 133 16.68 13.40 5.50
CA GLU A 133 16.47 14.48 6.47
C GLU A 133 15.01 14.56 6.92
N ASN A 134 14.11 13.85 6.24
CA ASN A 134 12.69 13.82 6.59
C ASN A 134 12.48 12.93 7.82
N ALA A 135 11.97 13.54 8.91
CA ALA A 135 11.76 12.86 10.19
C ALA A 135 10.81 11.66 10.09
N CYS A 136 9.75 11.74 9.29
CA CYS A 136 8.82 10.63 9.07
C CYS A 136 9.51 9.47 8.35
N VAL A 137 10.21 9.75 7.25
CA VAL A 137 10.96 8.73 6.50
C VAL A 137 11.99 8.04 7.39
N ASN A 138 12.76 8.81 8.17
CA ASN A 138 13.72 8.26 9.12
C ASN A 138 13.07 7.39 10.21
N ALA A 139 11.97 7.84 10.81
CA ALA A 139 11.27 7.07 11.85
C ALA A 139 10.76 5.72 11.30
N VAL A 140 10.23 5.72 10.07
CA VAL A 140 9.73 4.51 9.42
C VAL A 140 10.88 3.55 9.03
N ILE A 141 12.02 4.08 8.55
CA ILE A 141 13.22 3.26 8.28
C ILE A 141 13.78 2.66 9.58
N SER A 142 13.91 3.45 10.63
CA SER A 142 14.39 3.00 11.94
C SER A 142 13.50 1.91 12.51
N LEU A 143 12.17 2.06 12.41
CA LEU A 143 11.22 1.03 12.81
C LEU A 143 11.42 -0.27 11.99
N PHE A 144 11.62 -0.17 10.68
CA PHE A 144 11.89 -1.36 9.85
C PHE A 144 13.17 -2.08 10.29
N ARG A 145 14.25 -1.31 10.51
CA ARG A 145 15.54 -1.87 10.95
C ARG A 145 15.45 -2.52 12.32
N LEU A 146 14.61 -1.99 13.22
CA LEU A 146 14.29 -2.65 14.49
C LEU A 146 13.60 -4.00 14.26
N TYR A 147 12.55 -4.06 13.44
CA TYR A 147 11.89 -5.33 13.10
C TYR A 147 12.83 -6.33 12.42
N ALA A 148 13.82 -5.86 11.66
CA ALA A 148 14.81 -6.71 11.01
C ALA A 148 15.89 -7.25 11.98
N SER A 149 16.12 -6.59 13.12
CA SER A 149 17.16 -6.97 14.09
C SER A 149 16.64 -7.73 15.31
N ILE A 150 15.36 -7.57 15.64
CA ILE A 150 14.72 -8.22 16.79
C ILE A 150 14.39 -9.69 16.48
N SER A 151 14.50 -10.56 17.49
CA SER A 151 14.18 -11.98 17.31
C SER A 151 12.67 -12.23 17.23
N TRP A 152 12.26 -13.32 16.58
CA TRP A 152 10.85 -13.76 16.60
C TRP A 152 10.34 -14.03 18.01
N GLN A 153 11.19 -14.54 18.91
CA GLN A 153 10.82 -14.78 20.30
C GLN A 153 10.45 -13.48 21.00
N ASP A 154 11.26 -12.44 20.82
CA ASP A 154 10.99 -11.12 21.39
C ASP A 154 9.71 -10.53 20.78
N ILE A 155 9.54 -10.59 19.45
CA ILE A 155 8.31 -10.12 18.77
C ILE A 155 7.06 -10.79 19.37
N CYS A 156 7.08 -12.13 19.49
CA CYS A 156 5.94 -12.89 20.01
C CYS A 156 5.69 -12.67 21.50
N SER A 157 6.68 -12.20 22.26
CA SER A 157 6.56 -11.90 23.69
C SER A 157 5.94 -10.53 23.97
N LEU A 158 5.95 -9.63 22.99
CA LEU A 158 5.44 -8.27 23.15
C LEU A 158 3.92 -8.23 22.91
N PRO A 159 3.18 -7.44 23.71
CA PRO A 159 1.79 -7.14 23.41
C PRO A 159 1.61 -6.55 22.00
N LEU A 160 0.48 -6.84 21.36
CA LEU A 160 0.16 -6.28 20.05
C LEU A 160 0.17 -4.75 20.12
N GLY A 161 0.92 -4.14 19.19
CA GLY A 161 1.03 -2.69 19.09
C GLY A 161 2.05 -2.04 20.03
N THR A 162 2.89 -2.81 20.74
CA THR A 162 4.01 -2.26 21.53
C THR A 162 5.04 -1.53 20.66
N ILE A 163 5.38 -2.07 19.50
CA ILE A 163 6.34 -1.48 18.58
C ILE A 163 5.60 -0.71 17.48
N ARG A 164 5.70 0.62 17.49
CA ARG A 164 5.10 1.52 16.49
C ARG A 164 6.06 2.65 16.13
N ALA A 165 5.89 3.21 14.95
CA ALA A 165 6.70 4.34 14.52
C ALA A 165 6.11 5.59 15.18
N ASN A 166 7.00 6.41 15.73
CA ASN A 166 6.67 7.72 16.27
C ASN A 166 7.61 8.75 15.64
N TRP A 167 7.03 9.74 14.98
CA TRP A 167 7.72 10.88 14.36
C TRP A 167 7.15 12.21 14.85
N ILE A 168 6.39 12.20 15.95
CA ILE A 168 6.04 13.43 16.66
C ILE A 168 7.37 14.01 17.14
N ASN A 169 7.70 15.22 16.67
CA ASN A 169 8.83 15.98 17.18
C ASN A 169 8.75 15.97 18.71
N GLN A 170 9.76 15.39 19.37
CA GLN A 170 9.94 15.47 20.82
C GLN A 170 10.37 16.87 21.27
N GLU A 171 9.88 17.92 20.61
CA GLU A 171 10.09 19.31 20.99
C GLU A 171 8.75 20.05 20.95
N ARG A 172 8.12 20.12 22.12
CA ARG A 172 7.75 21.38 22.76
C ARG A 172 7.45 21.16 24.24
#